data_AF-A0A933WD93-F1
#
_entry.id   AF-A0A933WD93-F1
#
_cell.length_a   1.000
_cell.length_b   1.000
_cell.length_c   1.000
_cell.angle_alpha   90.00
_cell.angle_beta   90.00
_cell.angle_gamma   90.00
#
_symmetry.space_group_name_H-M   'P 1'
#
loop_
_entity.id
_entity.type
_entity.pdbx_description
1 polymer ?
#
loop_
_entity_poly.entity_id
_entity_poly.type
_entity_poly.pdbx_seq_one_letter_code
_entity_poly.pdbx_strand_id
1 'polypeptide(L)'
;MIELNFTFLIQLANFLVMMVLLNFLLFKPVMRMVDERNEKMRSLQGDTTVATSGAEGRLAEYDAKMAEMKKSTAAILQAARLEATGGQDKLLKDARAKYTESLDAETAKLEAQVAEAKAGLKREADQLSRTMATRILGRNI
;
A
#
# COMPACT_ATOMS: atom_id res chain seq x y z
N MET A 1 24.77 -96.41 -0.63
CA MET A 1 24.45 -95.85 0.70
C MET A 1 25.27 -94.59 0.85
N ILE A 2 24.70 -93.50 1.38
CA ILE A 2 25.47 -92.29 1.66
C ILE A 2 26.33 -92.62 2.88
N GLU A 3 27.60 -92.93 2.65
CA GLU A 3 28.54 -93.07 3.75
C GLU A 3 28.87 -91.67 4.26
N LEU A 4 28.34 -91.34 5.44
CA LEU A 4 28.77 -90.16 6.19
C LEU A 4 30.21 -90.37 6.66
N ASN A 5 31.14 -90.13 5.76
CA ASN A 5 32.56 -90.19 6.03
C ASN A 5 33.06 -88.84 6.57
N PHE A 6 34.15 -88.86 7.34
CA PHE A 6 34.77 -87.65 7.90
C PHE A 6 35.06 -86.57 6.84
N THR A 7 35.34 -86.99 5.59
CA THR A 7 35.49 -86.11 4.42
C THR A 7 34.24 -85.28 4.13
N PHE A 8 33.03 -85.83 4.32
CA PHE A 8 31.78 -85.09 4.14
C PHE A 8 31.64 -83.97 5.17
N LEU A 9 32.02 -84.22 6.44
CA LEU A 9 32.02 -83.19 7.49
C LEU A 9 33.02 -82.07 7.17
N ILE A 10 34.20 -82.40 6.66
CA ILE A 10 35.19 -81.41 6.22
C ILE A 10 34.67 -80.60 5.03
N GLN A 11 34.02 -81.24 4.05
CA GLN A 11 33.45 -80.54 2.89
C GLN A 11 32.30 -79.61 3.30
N LEU A 12 31.45 -80.02 4.24
CA LEU A 12 30.40 -79.18 4.80
C LEU A 12 31.00 -77.98 5.55
N ALA A 13 32.05 -78.20 6.35
CA ALA A 13 32.76 -77.11 7.02
C ALA A 13 33.37 -76.13 6.01
N ASN A 14 33.99 -76.62 4.93
CA ASN A 14 34.53 -75.78 3.87
C ASN A 14 33.44 -74.95 3.17
N PHE A 15 32.29 -75.56 2.87
CA PHE A 15 31.14 -74.86 2.30
C PHE A 15 30.60 -73.77 3.24
N LEU A 16 30.47 -74.06 4.54
CA LEU A 16 30.02 -73.07 5.53
C LEU A 16 31.01 -71.91 5.65
N VAL A 17 32.32 -72.19 5.67
CA VAL A 17 33.35 -71.15 5.68
C VAL A 17 33.25 -70.29 4.41
N MET A 18 33.12 -70.91 3.24
CA MET A 18 32.96 -70.20 1.97
C MET A 18 31.68 -69.35 1.96
N MET A 19 30.56 -69.86 2.47
CA MET A 19 29.29 -69.15 2.57
C MET A 19 29.41 -67.92 3.48
N VAL A 20 30.06 -68.04 4.63
CA VAL A 20 30.30 -66.90 5.54
C VAL A 20 31.21 -65.87 4.89
N LEU A 21 32.26 -66.31 4.21
CA LEU A 21 33.21 -65.46 3.51
C LEU A 21 32.51 -64.68 2.38
N LEU A 22 31.66 -65.36 1.59
CA LEU A 22 30.86 -64.73 0.53
C LEU A 22 29.80 -63.77 1.09
N ASN A 23 29.16 -64.11 2.20
CA ASN A 23 28.18 -63.24 2.86
C ASN A 23 28.83 -61.94 3.35
N PHE A 24 30.02 -62.04 3.94
CA PHE A 24 30.76 -60.88 4.42
C PHE A 24 31.36 -60.05 3.28
N LEU A 25 31.95 -60.71 2.27
CA LEU A 25 32.69 -60.05 1.20
C LEU A 25 31.80 -59.54 0.04
N LEU A 26 30.66 -60.17 -0.23
CA LEU A 26 29.85 -59.87 -1.42
C LEU A 26 28.44 -59.39 -1.06
N PHE A 27 27.68 -60.16 -0.27
CA PHE A 27 26.27 -59.84 -0.01
C PHE A 27 26.10 -58.55 0.78
N LYS A 28 26.84 -58.38 1.88
CA LYS A 28 26.81 -57.14 2.68
C LYS A 28 27.17 -55.87 1.89
N PRO A 29 28.30 -55.80 1.16
CA PRO A 29 28.65 -54.59 0.43
C PRO A 29 27.71 -54.33 -0.76
N VAL A 30 27.26 -55.37 -1.46
CA VAL A 30 26.31 -55.19 -2.58
C VAL A 30 24.97 -54.64 -2.08
N MET A 31 24.46 -55.16 -0.97
CA MET A 31 23.20 -54.66 -0.40
C MET A 31 23.32 -53.22 0.07
N ARG A 32 24.44 -52.87 0.73
CA ARG A 32 24.73 -51.48 1.11
C ARG A 32 24.77 -50.54 -0.09
N MET A 33 25.41 -50.95 -1.18
CA MET A 33 25.50 -50.13 -2.40
C MET A 33 24.12 -49.90 -3.03
N VAL A 34 23.24 -50.90 -2.99
CA VAL A 34 21.85 -50.77 -3.47
C VAL A 34 21.05 -49.83 -2.57
N ASP A 35 21.18 -49.96 -1.25
CA ASP A 35 20.49 -49.11 -0.28
C ASP A 35 20.96 -47.65 -0.39
N GLU A 36 22.27 -47.40 -0.48
CA GLU A 36 22.84 -46.07 -0.69
C GLU A 36 22.33 -45.43 -2.01
N ARG A 37 22.23 -46.21 -3.09
CA ARG A 37 21.67 -45.71 -4.35
C ARG A 37 20.19 -45.38 -4.22
N ASN A 38 19.41 -46.22 -3.55
CA ASN A 38 17.99 -45.97 -3.32
C ASN A 38 17.77 -44.74 -2.43
N GLU A 39 18.57 -44.57 -1.38
CA GLU A 39 18.51 -43.42 -0.48
C GLU A 39 18.93 -42.12 -1.18
N LYS A 40 19.97 -42.16 -2.02
CA LYS A 40 20.37 -41.03 -2.85
C LYS A 40 19.29 -40.64 -3.86
N MET A 41 18.61 -41.61 -4.47
CA MET A 41 17.50 -41.34 -5.39
C MET A 41 16.28 -40.75 -4.67
N ARG A 42 15.95 -41.26 -3.47
CA ARG A 42 14.85 -40.74 -2.64
C ARG A 42 15.14 -39.32 -2.15
N SER A 43 16.35 -39.05 -1.68
CA SER A 43 16.76 -37.69 -1.25
C SER A 43 16.71 -36.69 -2.41
N LEU A 44 17.24 -37.05 -3.58
CA LEU A 44 17.17 -36.18 -4.76
C LEU A 44 15.72 -35.87 -5.20
N GLN A 45 14.82 -36.85 -5.12
CA GLN A 45 13.39 -36.62 -5.38
C GLN A 45 12.76 -35.70 -4.33
N GLY A 46 13.03 -35.95 -3.04
CA GLY A 46 12.54 -35.11 -1.95
C GLY A 46 13.03 -33.66 -2.05
N ASP A 47 14.32 -33.46 -2.29
CA ASP A 47 14.93 -32.13 -2.44
C ASP A 47 14.35 -31.38 -3.64
N THR A 48 14.10 -32.09 -4.75
CA THR A 48 13.46 -31.49 -5.94
C THR A 48 12.04 -31.03 -5.62
N THR A 49 11.24 -31.87 -4.95
CA THR A 49 9.87 -31.52 -4.57
C THR A 49 9.82 -30.34 -3.60
N VAL A 50 10.74 -30.29 -2.63
CA VAL A 50 10.84 -29.18 -1.67
C VAL A 50 11.29 -27.90 -2.37
N ALA A 51 12.23 -27.98 -3.32
CA ALA A 51 12.66 -26.83 -4.10
C ALA A 51 11.54 -26.28 -4.98
N THR A 52 10.76 -27.14 -5.64
CA THR A 52 9.62 -26.70 -6.47
C THR A 52 8.51 -26.11 -5.61
N SER A 53 8.13 -26.76 -4.49
CA SER A 53 7.10 -26.22 -3.60
C SER A 53 7.53 -24.91 -2.94
N GLY A 54 8.82 -24.79 -2.61
CA GLY A 54 9.39 -23.55 -2.06
C GLY A 54 9.40 -22.40 -3.08
N ALA A 55 9.65 -22.69 -4.35
CA ALA A 55 9.59 -21.71 -5.43
C ALA A 55 8.14 -21.25 -5.70
N GLU A 56 7.20 -22.18 -5.78
CA GLU A 56 5.77 -21.88 -5.95
C GLU A 56 5.20 -21.08 -4.77
N GLY A 57 5.56 -21.44 -3.54
CA GLY A 57 5.17 -20.70 -2.34
C GLY A 57 5.68 -19.26 -2.34
N ARG A 58 6.94 -19.04 -2.72
CA ARG A 58 7.53 -17.70 -2.83
C ARG A 58 6.88 -16.87 -3.94
N LEU A 59 6.53 -17.48 -5.07
CA LEU A 59 5.78 -16.79 -6.13
C LEU A 59 4.39 -16.39 -5.66
N ALA A 60 3.67 -17.28 -4.96
CA ALA A 60 2.35 -16.98 -4.40
C ALA A 60 2.42 -15.84 -3.36
N GLU A 61 3.41 -15.84 -2.48
CA GLU A 61 3.63 -14.74 -1.52
C GLU A 61 3.97 -13.42 -2.23
N TYR A 62 4.80 -13.47 -3.27
CA TYR A 62 5.15 -12.28 -4.07
C TYR A 62 3.92 -11.71 -4.77
N ASP A 63 3.12 -12.55 -5.42
CA ASP A 63 1.90 -12.13 -6.11
C ASP A 63 0.85 -11.57 -5.12
N ALA A 64 0.69 -12.20 -3.96
CA ALA A 64 -0.18 -11.70 -2.90
C ALA A 64 0.26 -10.31 -2.42
N LYS A 65 1.56 -10.14 -2.16
CA LYS A 65 2.14 -8.86 -1.74
C LYS A 65 2.00 -7.79 -2.83
N MET A 66 2.15 -8.17 -4.11
CA MET A 66 1.93 -7.28 -5.23
C MET A 66 0.48 -6.83 -5.35
N ALA A 67 -0.47 -7.75 -5.18
CA ALA A 67 -1.89 -7.43 -5.18
C ALA A 67 -2.26 -6.50 -4.01
N GLU A 68 -1.73 -6.76 -2.82
CA GLU A 68 -1.93 -5.92 -1.64
C GLU A 68 -1.36 -4.52 -1.83
N MET A 69 -0.13 -4.40 -2.34
CA MET A 69 0.47 -3.09 -2.62
C MET A 69 -0.32 -2.31 -3.67
N LYS A 70 -0.80 -2.95 -4.73
CA LYS A 70 -1.68 -2.31 -5.72
C LYS A 70 -2.97 -1.80 -5.09
N LYS A 71 -3.60 -2.60 -4.23
CA LYS A 71 -4.84 -2.22 -3.52
C LYS A 71 -4.59 -1.05 -2.57
N SER A 72 -3.50 -1.08 -1.80
CA SER A 72 -3.12 0.00 -0.89
C SER A 72 -2.80 1.29 -1.66
N THR A 73 -2.04 1.21 -2.75
CA THR A 73 -1.73 2.36 -3.61
C THR A 73 -3.00 2.97 -4.20
N ALA A 74 -3.92 2.15 -4.69
CA ALA A 74 -5.20 2.62 -5.21
C ALA A 74 -6.04 3.33 -4.13
N ALA A 75 -6.06 2.79 -2.90
CA ALA A 75 -6.74 3.40 -1.77
C ALA A 75 -6.12 4.74 -1.37
N ILE A 76 -4.79 4.82 -1.31
CA ILE A 76 -4.05 6.07 -1.03
C ILE A 76 -4.34 7.12 -2.11
N LEU A 77 -4.29 6.73 -3.39
CA LEU A 77 -4.57 7.64 -4.50
C LEU A 77 -6.02 8.13 -4.47
N GLN A 78 -6.97 7.27 -4.12
CA GLN A 78 -8.38 7.65 -3.96
C GLN A 78 -8.57 8.62 -2.79
N ALA A 79 -7.95 8.34 -1.64
CA ALA A 79 -8.00 9.22 -0.47
C ALA A 79 -7.39 10.60 -0.77
N ALA A 80 -6.20 10.63 -1.39
CA ALA A 80 -5.54 11.88 -1.80
C ALA A 80 -6.38 12.67 -2.80
N ARG A 81 -7.05 12.00 -3.75
CA ARG A 81 -7.99 12.67 -4.68
C ARG A 81 -9.19 13.25 -3.94
N LEU A 82 -9.80 12.50 -3.03
CA LEU A 82 -10.95 12.95 -2.26
C LEU A 82 -10.59 14.15 -1.37
N GLU A 83 -9.42 14.12 -0.74
CA GLU A 83 -8.89 15.22 0.06
C GLU A 83 -8.59 16.45 -0.80
N ALA A 84 -7.97 16.27 -1.98
CA ALA A 84 -7.72 17.37 -2.90
C ALA A 84 -9.03 18.02 -3.40
N THR A 85 -10.03 17.22 -3.77
CA THR A 85 -11.35 17.75 -4.19
C THR A 85 -12.08 18.42 -3.02
N GLY A 86 -12.07 17.81 -1.84
CA GLY A 86 -12.71 18.38 -0.65
C GLY A 86 -12.01 19.65 -0.16
N GLY A 87 -10.69 19.71 -0.28
CA GLY A 87 -9.88 20.89 0.01
C GLY A 87 -10.13 22.02 -0.97
N GLN A 88 -10.22 21.72 -2.28
CA GLN A 88 -10.61 22.71 -3.29
C GLN A 88 -12.01 23.27 -3.03
N ASP A 89 -12.99 22.41 -2.74
CA ASP A 89 -14.36 22.85 -2.48
C ASP A 89 -14.46 23.73 -1.23
N LYS A 90 -13.72 23.38 -0.16
CA LYS A 90 -13.63 24.21 1.05
C LYS A 90 -12.99 25.55 0.75
N LEU A 91 -11.83 25.55 0.07
CA LEU A 91 -11.12 26.76 -0.27
C LEU A 91 -11.97 27.70 -1.15
N LEU A 92 -12.70 27.14 -2.13
CA LEU A 92 -13.58 27.90 -3.00
C LEU A 92 -14.79 28.46 -2.24
N LYS A 93 -15.38 27.69 -1.32
CA LYS A 93 -16.47 28.17 -0.45
C LYS A 93 -15.99 29.29 0.47
N ASP A 94 -14.84 29.14 1.11
CA ASP A 94 -14.27 30.14 2.00
C ASP A 94 -13.91 31.42 1.24
N ALA A 95 -13.32 31.28 0.05
CA ALA A 95 -13.01 32.42 -0.82
C ALA A 95 -14.28 33.16 -1.25
N ARG A 96 -15.34 32.43 -1.63
CA ARG A 96 -16.65 33.03 -1.96
C ARG A 96 -17.24 33.74 -0.75
N ALA A 97 -17.26 33.11 0.42
CA ALA A 97 -17.81 33.70 1.63
C ALA A 97 -17.10 35.02 2.00
N LYS A 98 -15.76 35.04 1.97
CA LYS A 98 -14.97 36.25 2.21
C LYS A 98 -15.23 37.34 1.17
N TYR A 99 -15.42 36.95 -0.09
CA TYR A 99 -15.74 37.89 -1.16
C TYR A 99 -17.12 38.53 -0.95
N THR A 100 -18.14 37.72 -0.60
CA THR A 100 -19.48 38.24 -0.31
C THR A 100 -19.47 39.16 0.92
N GLU A 101 -18.77 38.77 1.99
CA GLU A 101 -18.62 39.60 3.20
C GLU A 101 -17.93 40.94 2.90
N SER A 102 -16.89 40.91 2.06
CA SER A 102 -16.20 42.14 1.63
C SER A 102 -17.10 43.02 0.77
N LEU A 103 -17.89 42.41 -0.12
CA LEU A 103 -18.87 43.14 -0.95
C LEU A 103 -19.93 43.82 -0.10
N ASP A 104 -20.51 43.10 0.87
CA ASP A 104 -21.53 43.62 1.78
C ASP A 104 -20.98 44.74 2.67
N ALA A 105 -19.73 44.61 3.12
CA ALA A 105 -19.06 45.67 3.89
C ALA A 105 -18.80 46.93 3.04
N GLU A 106 -18.38 46.76 1.78
CA GLU A 106 -18.14 47.89 0.87
C GLU A 106 -19.44 48.56 0.41
N THR A 107 -20.51 47.81 0.14
CA THR A 107 -21.83 48.41 -0.17
C THR A 107 -22.39 49.17 1.03
N ALA A 108 -22.28 48.62 2.24
CA ALA A 108 -22.70 49.34 3.45
C ALA A 108 -21.91 50.65 3.67
N LYS A 109 -20.59 50.65 3.41
CA LYS A 109 -19.78 51.89 3.44
C LYS A 109 -20.22 52.86 2.35
N LEU A 110 -20.49 52.38 1.14
CA LEU A 110 -20.92 53.22 0.02
C LEU A 110 -22.26 53.89 0.33
N GLU A 111 -23.22 53.14 0.89
CA GLU A 111 -24.51 53.68 1.32
C GLU A 111 -24.34 54.74 2.43
N ALA A 112 -23.47 54.50 3.40
CA ALA A 112 -23.15 55.46 4.44
C ALA A 112 -22.53 56.76 3.86
N GLN A 113 -21.59 56.64 2.93
CA GLN A 113 -20.97 57.79 2.25
C GLN A 113 -21.98 58.56 1.40
N VAL A 114 -22.87 57.86 0.68
CA VAL A 114 -23.94 58.49 -0.11
C VAL A 114 -24.91 59.23 0.81
N ALA A 115 -25.29 58.64 1.95
CA ALA A 115 -26.15 59.29 2.92
C ALA A 115 -25.50 60.55 3.52
N GLU A 116 -24.21 60.47 3.87
CA GLU A 116 -23.43 61.59 4.39
C GLU A 116 -23.28 62.71 3.35
N ALA A 117 -22.92 62.39 2.11
CA ALA A 117 -22.80 63.35 1.01
C ALA A 117 -24.14 64.04 0.73
N LYS A 118 -25.25 63.28 0.75
CA LYS A 118 -26.61 63.83 0.54
C LYS A 118 -27.03 64.76 1.69
N ALA A 119 -26.65 64.45 2.92
CA ALA A 119 -26.86 65.33 4.07
C ALA A 119 -26.00 66.61 3.98
N GLY A 120 -24.75 66.49 3.54
CA GLY A 120 -23.84 67.61 3.28
C GLY A 120 -24.39 68.57 2.22
N LEU A 121 -24.79 68.04 1.06
CA LEU A 121 -25.40 68.83 -0.02
C LEU A 121 -26.67 69.56 0.45
N LYS A 122 -27.49 68.94 1.30
CA LYS A 122 -28.67 69.61 1.87
C LYS A 122 -28.28 70.81 2.73
N ARG A 123 -27.27 70.68 3.60
CA ARG A 123 -26.78 71.80 4.42
C ARG A 123 -26.19 72.92 3.57
N GLU A 124 -25.41 72.57 2.54
CA GLU A 124 -24.86 73.57 1.60
C GLU A 124 -25.97 74.25 0.79
N ALA A 125 -26.99 73.51 0.33
CA ALA A 125 -28.14 74.08 -0.36
C ALA A 125 -28.94 75.04 0.54
N ASP A 126 -29.12 74.70 1.83
CA ASP A 126 -29.77 75.58 2.81
C ASP A 126 -28.94 76.83 3.09
N GLN A 127 -27.61 76.70 3.21
CA GLN A 127 -26.71 77.84 3.37
C GLN A 127 -26.67 78.74 2.13
N LEU A 128 -26.63 78.17 0.93
CA LEU A 128 -26.65 78.91 -0.33
C LEU A 128 -27.98 79.64 -0.50
N SER A 129 -29.10 78.98 -0.16
CA SER A 129 -30.44 79.57 -0.20
C SER A 129 -30.58 80.72 0.79
N ARG A 130 -30.05 80.59 2.01
CA ARG A 130 -29.95 81.70 2.98
C ARG A 130 -29.11 82.84 2.45
N THR A 131 -27.93 82.55 1.89
CA THR A 131 -27.02 83.57 1.34
C THR A 131 -27.64 84.31 0.16
N MET A 132 -28.36 83.61 -0.72
CA MET A 132 -29.13 84.22 -1.81
C MET A 132 -30.30 85.06 -1.29
N ALA A 133 -31.04 84.58 -0.29
CA ALA A 133 -32.10 85.35 0.35
C ALA A 133 -31.55 86.63 0.99
N THR A 134 -30.41 86.58 1.69
CA THR A 134 -29.74 87.76 2.26
C THR A 134 -29.26 88.73 1.17
N ARG A 135 -28.73 88.23 0.05
CA ARG A 135 -28.32 89.07 -1.10
C ARG A 135 -29.49 89.73 -1.83
N ILE A 136 -30.65 89.05 -1.95
CA ILE A 136 -31.84 89.58 -2.64
C ILE A 136 -32.64 90.52 -1.74
N LEU A 137 -32.75 90.25 -0.43
CA LEU A 137 -33.55 91.05 0.51
C LEU A 137 -32.80 92.27 1.08
N GLY A 138 -31.51 92.42 0.80
CA GLY A 138 -30.75 93.65 1.08
C GLY A 138 -30.75 94.09 2.54
N ARG A 139 -31.01 93.17 3.48
CA ARG A 139 -31.09 93.47 4.91
C ARG A 139 -30.56 92.27 5.69
N ASN A 140 -29.54 92.53 6.50
CA ASN A 140 -28.96 91.55 7.40
C ASN A 140 -30.03 91.00 8.34
N ILE A 141 -30.20 89.69 8.29
CA ILE A 141 -30.70 88.85 9.39
C ILE A 141 -29.74 87.68 9.51
#